data_AF-A0A357HXC6-F1
#
_entry.id   AF-A0A357HXC6-F1
#
_cell.length_a   1.000
_cell.length_b   1.000
_cell.length_c   1.000
_cell.angle_alpha   90.00
_cell.angle_beta   90.00
_cell.angle_gamma   90.00
#
_symmetry.space_group_name_H-M   'P 1'
#
loop_
_entity.id
_entity.type
_entity.pdbx_description
1 polymer ?
#
loop_
_entity_poly.entity_id
_entity_poly.type
_entity_poly.pdbx_seq_one_letter_code
_entity_poly.pdbx_strand_id
1 'polypeptide(L)' 'MKGMVFTNFLEMVEERYGIDMVDTIIDASDLPSNGAYTAVGTYPHTEMVSLLISLEKETGVTVSELLV' A
#
# COMPACT_ATOMS: atom_id res chain seq x y z
N MET A 1 12.50 2.97 -1.62
CA MET A 1 12.20 2.05 -0.50
C MET A 1 12.28 0.61 -1.02
N LYS A 2 12.67 -0.34 -0.16
CA LYS A 2 12.80 -1.76 -0.55
C LYS A 2 11.42 -2.35 -0.86
N GLY A 3 11.33 -3.13 -1.92
CA GLY A 3 10.07 -3.71 -2.39
C GLY A 3 9.45 -4.69 -1.39
N MET A 4 10.25 -5.36 -0.56
CA MET A 4 9.76 -6.17 0.57
C MET A 4 8.83 -5.38 1.51
N VAL A 5 9.04 -4.07 1.67
CA VAL A 5 8.15 -3.24 2.49
C VAL A 5 6.78 -3.08 1.84
N PHE A 6 6.73 -3.00 0.50
CA PHE A 6 5.48 -2.92 -0.25
C PHE A 6 4.72 -4.24 -0.23
N THR A 7 5.40 -5.36 -0.46
CA THR A 7 4.75 -6.69 -0.45
C THR A 7 4.15 -6.96 0.93
N ASN A 8 4.90 -6.73 2.01
CA ASN A 8 4.40 -6.92 3.37
C ASN A 8 3.24 -5.98 3.71
N PHE A 9 3.26 -4.74 3.20
CA PHE A 9 2.16 -3.81 3.39
C PHE A 9 0.88 -4.28 2.69
N LEU A 10 0.96 -4.68 1.42
CA LEU A 10 -0.21 -5.16 0.69
C LEU A 10 -0.76 -6.47 1.27
N GLU A 11 0.12 -7.38 1.71
CA GLU A 11 -0.28 -8.58 2.46
C GLU A 11 -1.03 -8.21 3.75
N MET A 12 -0.54 -7.24 4.53
CA MET A 12 -1.24 -6.77 5.74
C MET A 12 -2.62 -6.18 5.41
N VAL A 13 -2.74 -5.43 4.31
CA VAL A 13 -4.02 -4.86 3.88
C VAL A 13 -4.99 -5.96 3.49
N GLU A 14 -4.53 -6.95 2.72
CA GLU A 14 -5.34 -8.12 2.33
C GLU A 14 -5.82 -8.90 3.56
N GLU A 15 -4.92 -9.18 4.52
CA GLU A 15 -5.26 -9.92 5.74
C GLU A 15 -6.30 -9.21 6.61
N ARG A 16 -6.26 -7.87 6.67
CA ARG A 16 -7.15 -7.07 7.54
C ARG A 16 -8.46 -6.64 6.87
N TYR A 17 -8.42 -6.34 5.59
CA TYR A 17 -9.52 -5.70 4.86
C TYR A 17 -9.98 -6.48 3.62
N GLY A 18 -9.26 -7.54 3.25
CA GLY A 18 -9.55 -8.35 2.06
C GLY A 18 -8.85 -7.85 0.80
N ILE A 19 -8.81 -8.71 -0.21
CA ILE A 19 -8.14 -8.44 -1.49
C ILE A 19 -8.77 -7.28 -2.26
N ASP A 20 -10.09 -7.09 -2.17
CA ASP A 20 -10.79 -5.98 -2.82
C ASP A 20 -10.28 -4.60 -2.35
N MET A 21 -9.86 -4.50 -1.08
CA MET A 21 -9.26 -3.27 -0.54
C MET A 21 -7.88 -3.00 -1.17
N VAL A 22 -7.08 -4.06 -1.40
CA VAL A 22 -5.78 -3.94 -2.07
C VAL A 22 -5.96 -3.37 -3.48
N ASP A 23 -6.88 -3.93 -4.25
CA ASP A 23 -7.19 -3.43 -5.61
C ASP A 23 -7.67 -1.98 -5.55
N THR A 24 -8.57 -1.66 -4.61
CA THR A 24 -9.11 -0.30 -4.43
C THR A 24 -7.99 0.73 -4.19
N ILE A 25 -7.05 0.46 -3.29
CA ILE A 25 -5.99 1.43 -2.97
C ILE A 25 -4.93 1.53 -4.08
N ILE A 26 -4.70 0.46 -4.85
CA ILE A 26 -3.80 0.48 -6.01
C ILE A 26 -4.41 1.34 -7.11
N ASP A 27 -5.68 1.11 -7.44
CA ASP A 27 -6.40 1.83 -8.50
C ASP A 27 -6.61 3.32 -8.16
N ALA A 28 -6.73 3.65 -6.87
CA ALA A 28 -6.87 5.02 -6.38
C ALA A 28 -5.54 5.79 -6.31
N SER A 29 -4.40 5.15 -6.56
CA SER A 29 -3.07 5.72 -6.36
C SER A 29 -2.32 5.94 -7.67
N ASP A 30 -1.57 7.05 -7.77
CA ASP A 30 -0.65 7.28 -8.88
C ASP A 30 0.69 6.58 -8.61
N LEU A 31 0.85 5.40 -9.21
CA LEU A 31 1.97 4.50 -8.97
C LEU A 31 2.75 4.28 -10.26
N PRO A 32 3.98 4.81 -10.41
CA PRO A 32 4.85 4.51 -11.55
C PRO A 32 5.09 3.02 -11.79
N SER A 33 4.97 2.19 -10.75
CA SER A 33 5.07 0.73 -10.83
C SER A 33 3.74 0.01 -11.13
N ASN A 34 2.62 0.72 -11.20
CA ASN A 34 1.25 0.18 -11.32
C ASN A 34 0.91 -0.85 -10.23
N GLY A 35 1.45 -0.70 -9.01
CA GLY A 35 1.23 -1.66 -7.92
C GLY A 35 1.96 -3.00 -8.06
N ALA A 36 2.78 -3.18 -9.11
CA ALA A 36 3.53 -4.41 -9.35
C ALA A 36 4.87 -4.42 -8.59
N TYR A 37 4.84 -4.88 -7.34
CA TYR A 37 6.00 -4.92 -6.47
C TYR A 37 6.67 -6.31 -6.39
N THR A 38 7.99 -6.31 -6.22
CA THR A 38 8.78 -7.52 -5.96
C THR A 38 9.62 -7.31 -4.70
N ALA A 39 9.83 -8.37 -3.90
CA ALA A 39 10.53 -8.25 -2.61
C ALA A 39 11.97 -7.69 -2.73
N VAL A 40 12.67 -8.00 -3.82
CA VAL A 40 14.05 -7.53 -4.07
C VAL A 40 14.12 -6.18 -4.79
N GLY A 41 13.00 -5.71 -5.33
CA GLY A 41 12.90 -4.45 -6.07
C GLY A 41 13.15 -3.21 -5.21
N THR A 42 13.29 -2.06 -5.88
CA THR A 42 13.36 -0.76 -5.22
C THR A 42 12.45 0.20 -5.94
N TYR A 43 11.58 0.86 -5.17
CA TYR A 43 10.51 1.72 -5.69
C TYR A 43 10.57 3.09 -5.02
N PRO A 44 10.07 4.16 -5.66
CA PRO A 44 9.94 5.48 -5.04
C PRO A 44 9.16 5.39 -3.73
N HIS A 45 9.63 6.06 -2.67
CA HIS A 45 8.91 6.06 -1.40
C HIS A 45 7.55 6.77 -1.49
N THR A 46 7.38 7.64 -2.48
CA THR A 46 6.13 8.37 -2.78
C THR A 46 4.98 7.43 -3.15
N GLU A 47 5.29 6.25 -3.71
CA GLU A 47 4.28 5.21 -3.97
C GLU A 47 3.69 4.66 -2.66
N MET A 48 4.53 4.36 -1.67
CA MET A 48 4.07 3.92 -0.34
C MET A 48 3.22 4.99 0.33
N VAL A 49 3.62 6.26 0.25
CA VAL A 49 2.84 7.37 0.79
C VAL A 49 1.47 7.46 0.10
N SER A 50 1.40 7.26 -1.22
CA SER A 50 0.13 7.30 -1.97
C SER A 50 -0.79 6.16 -1.54
N LEU A 51 -0.26 4.93 -1.42
CA LEU A 51 -1.01 3.77 -0.95
C LEU A 51 -1.56 3.98 0.48
N LEU A 52 -0.74 4.52 1.38
CA LEU A 52 -1.13 4.80 2.77
C LEU A 52 -2.24 5.86 2.85
N ILE A 53 -2.13 6.94 2.07
CA ILE A 53 -3.17 7.98 2.00
C ILE A 53 -4.48 7.42 1.43
N SER A 54 -4.41 6.56 0.41
CA SER A 54 -5.58 5.90 -0.16
C SER A 54 -6.25 4.98 0.86
N LEU A 55 -5.48 4.18 1.59
CA LEU A 55 -6.00 3.31 2.66
C LEU A 55 -6.63 4.10 3.82
N GLU A 56 -6.01 5.21 4.23
CA GLU A 56 -6.55 6.11 5.26
C GLU A 56 -7.91 6.69 4.82
N LYS A 57 -8.08 7.04 3.54
CA LYS A 57 -9.36 7.53 3.02
C LYS A 57 -10.46 6.46 3.06
N GLU A 58 -10.14 5.23 2.71
CA GLU A 58 -11.11 4.13 2.67
C GLU A 58 -11.49 3.62 4.07
N THR A 59 -10.55 3.64 5.01
CA THR A 59 -10.75 3.08 6.36
C THR A 59 -11.08 4.12 7.42
N GLY A 60 -10.71 5.39 7.20
CA GLY A 60 -10.76 6.45 8.20
C GLY A 60 -9.73 6.30 9.33
N VAL A 61 -8.88 5.28 9.28
CA VAL A 61 -7.81 5.03 10.27
C VAL A 61 -6.56 5.77 9.83
N THR A 62 -5.98 6.53 10.74
CA THR A 62 -4.80 7.33 10.40
C THR A 62 -3.60 6.44 10.10
N VAL A 63 -2.71 6.90 9.20
CA VAL A 63 -1.47 6.18 8.89
C VAL A 63 -0.64 5.86 10.14
N SER A 64 -0.66 6.76 11.12
CA SER A 64 0.02 6.54 12.40
C SER A 64 -0.55 5.36 13.17
N GLU A 65 -1.86 5.12 13.13
CA GLU A 65 -2.53 3.99 13.80
C GLU A 65 -2.35 2.67 13.06
N LEU A 66 -2.11 2.71 11.74
CA LEU A 66 -1.87 1.51 10.93
C LEU A 66 -0.47 0.88 11.15
N LEU A 67 0.50 1.68 11.60
CA LEU A 67 1.91 1.31 11.77
C LEU A 67 2.29 0.96 13.21
N VAL A 68 1.31 0.85 14.13
CA VAL A 68 1.52 0.52 15.56
C VAL A 68 1.30 -0.95 15.85
#